data_AF-A0A9D9MUM7-F1
#
_entry.id   AF-A0A9D9MUM7-F1
#
_cell.length_a   1.000
_cell.length_b   1.000
_cell.length_c   1.000
_cell.angle_alpha   90.00
_cell.angle_beta   90.00
_cell.angle_gamma   90.00
#
_symmetry.space_group_name_H-M   'P 1'
#
loop_
_entity.id
_entity.type
_entity.pdbx_description
1 polymer ?
#
loop_
_entity_poly.entity_id
_entity_poly.type
_entity_poly.pdbx_seq_one_letter_code
_entity_poly.pdbx_strand_id
1 'polypeptide(L)'
;MFSLHTSERKTQSLRGGIIVRVISSFLSLFVLVVACLALSDAFRGVSLDQAGLRSGVAEMLGVRVSETVATLPAAADPKLVRFEWKYGGHTYALDETFYGSHYRFYRSLPTGIPLGDTGAQDRTWWASLDALFLRTIEGDMAISRLAPALRELGQAQKLSDDQLVEFVAAFVQAIPYDQAKTDRREQGLSTDAEKVTYPYEVLYDQKGVCQDKSYLAYRLLQELGYGVAIFLFPDPADNHMAVGVRCPAQYSNYASGYCFLETTGTGNKIGMIPELSAATRVATADIEIGDIKTDQPAGQYQPLGRVEVINAIEGKEYAGIVATIKTRDELERLRTSIAGYRRELKTLGSTVESEESTLEKYRDKLDKLKRQERYEDYNDLVEEYNDLAAKLKKHIAAYNALVTKSNAAIQRYNTLGNGFYAD
;
A
#
# COMPACT_ATOMS: atom_id res chain seq x y z
N MET A 1 46.02 93.28 50.20
CA MET A 1 45.38 94.33 51.02
C MET A 1 43.92 94.39 50.58
N PHE A 2 42.96 94.23 51.53
CA PHE A 2 41.48 94.27 51.40
C PHE A 2 40.82 93.19 50.50
N SER A 3 40.00 92.23 50.94
CA SER A 3 38.95 92.07 51.99
C SER A 3 37.53 92.52 51.57
N LEU A 4 36.59 91.57 51.75
CA LEU A 4 35.10 91.64 51.87
C LEU A 4 34.31 91.69 50.53
N HIS A 5 33.18 91.01 50.32
CA HIS A 5 32.16 90.51 51.25
C HIS A 5 31.21 89.44 50.60
N THR A 6 30.93 88.38 51.37
CA THR A 6 29.64 87.67 51.65
C THR A 6 28.62 87.27 50.58
N SER A 7 28.23 85.98 50.59
CA SER A 7 26.92 85.53 51.12
C SER A 7 26.82 84.00 51.20
N GLU A 8 26.66 83.47 52.41
CA GLU A 8 26.21 82.10 52.70
C GLU A 8 24.99 82.19 53.64
N ARG A 9 23.96 81.37 53.38
CA ARG A 9 23.18 80.60 54.37
C ARG A 9 21.97 79.92 53.70
N LYS A 10 21.87 78.57 53.75
CA LYS A 10 21.11 77.82 54.79
C LYS A 10 20.84 76.36 54.38
N THR A 11 21.22 75.49 55.32
CA THR A 11 20.83 74.13 55.68
C THR A 11 19.42 73.60 55.35
N GLN A 12 19.30 72.31 54.97
CA GLN A 12 18.46 71.21 55.55
C GLN A 12 18.44 70.01 54.57
N SER A 13 18.98 68.82 54.89
CA SER A 13 18.46 67.67 55.65
C SER A 13 17.62 66.65 54.85
N LEU A 14 17.95 65.36 55.08
CA LEU A 14 17.13 64.14 55.03
C LEU A 14 17.08 63.28 53.74
N ARG A 15 17.88 62.20 53.82
CA ARG A 15 17.59 60.79 53.53
C ARG A 15 16.18 60.41 53.05
N GLY A 16 16.13 59.57 52.00
CA GLY A 16 15.09 58.56 51.79
C GLY A 16 14.60 58.48 50.34
N GLY A 17 15.12 57.53 49.55
CA GLY A 17 14.54 57.27 48.21
C GLY A 17 15.37 56.54 47.17
N ILE A 18 16.15 55.50 47.51
CA ILE A 18 16.88 54.70 46.49
C ILE A 18 16.54 53.20 46.51
N ILE A 19 15.82 52.67 47.52
CA ILE A 19 15.60 51.22 47.64
C ILE A 19 14.33 50.69 46.90
N VAL A 20 13.44 51.55 46.41
CA VAL A 20 12.17 51.08 45.78
C VAL A 20 12.27 50.86 44.25
N ARG A 21 13.30 51.36 43.56
CA ARG A 21 13.41 51.21 42.09
C ARG A 21 14.20 49.99 41.60
N VAL A 22 14.90 49.28 42.47
CA VAL A 22 15.66 48.07 42.05
C VAL A 22 14.81 46.79 42.20
N ILE A 23 13.91 46.72 43.17
CA ILE A 23 13.10 45.51 43.42
C ILE A 23 11.96 45.35 42.39
N SER A 24 11.39 46.46 41.87
CA SER A 24 10.33 46.41 40.84
C SER A 24 10.83 45.90 39.48
N SER A 25 12.09 46.18 39.12
CA SER A 25 12.63 45.77 37.81
C SER A 25 13.00 44.28 37.80
N PHE A 26 13.53 43.74 38.90
CA PHE A 26 13.84 42.31 39.01
C PHE A 26 12.59 41.42 39.12
N LEU A 27 11.52 41.90 39.76
CA LEU A 27 10.26 41.14 39.85
C LEU A 27 9.55 41.06 38.48
N SER A 28 9.62 42.12 37.67
CA SER A 28 9.05 42.10 36.30
C SER A 28 9.82 41.18 35.34
N LEU A 29 11.15 41.13 35.48
CA LEU A 29 12.01 40.28 34.66
C LEU A 29 11.85 38.80 35.05
N PHE A 30 11.67 38.51 36.34
CA PHE A 30 11.44 37.14 36.82
C PHE A 30 10.06 36.59 36.41
N VAL A 31 9.01 37.41 36.45
CA VAL A 31 7.68 37.02 35.94
C VAL A 31 7.71 36.79 34.43
N LEU A 32 8.46 37.61 33.67
CA LEU A 32 8.63 37.42 32.23
C LEU A 32 9.40 36.13 31.90
N VAL A 33 10.46 35.82 32.66
CA VAL A 33 11.28 34.61 32.46
C VAL A 33 10.51 33.34 32.86
N VAL A 34 9.73 33.37 33.96
CA VAL A 34 8.89 32.24 34.37
C VAL A 34 7.72 32.04 33.38
N ALA A 35 7.13 33.11 32.85
CA ALA A 35 6.12 33.02 31.79
C ALA A 35 6.71 32.47 30.48
N CYS A 36 7.91 32.91 30.09
CA CYS A 36 8.62 32.38 28.92
C CYS A 36 9.04 30.91 29.08
N LEU A 37 9.42 30.48 30.28
CA LEU A 37 9.76 29.07 30.56
C LEU A 37 8.51 28.18 30.59
N ALA A 38 7.41 28.66 31.19
CA ALA A 38 6.11 27.96 31.18
C ALA A 38 5.50 27.85 29.76
N LEU A 39 5.69 28.89 28.92
CA LEU A 39 5.37 28.83 27.49
C LEU A 39 6.31 27.86 26.75
N SER A 40 7.61 27.84 27.07
CA SER A 40 8.55 26.93 26.40
C SER A 40 8.26 25.45 26.68
N ASP A 41 7.85 25.10 27.90
CA ASP A 41 7.47 23.72 28.24
C ASP A 41 6.07 23.35 27.68
N ALA A 42 5.17 24.32 27.50
CA ALA A 42 3.91 24.10 26.78
C ALA A 42 4.10 23.91 25.25
N PHE A 43 5.24 24.33 24.70
CA PHE A 43 5.58 24.22 23.27
C PHE A 43 6.63 23.14 22.94
N ARG A 44 7.14 22.40 23.94
CA ARG A 44 8.00 21.23 23.70
C ARG A 44 7.17 20.05 23.18
N GLY A 45 6.97 20.05 21.87
CA GLY A 45 6.26 18.99 21.14
C GLY A 45 5.43 19.48 19.96
N VAL A 46 5.28 20.79 19.79
CA VAL A 46 4.50 21.36 18.68
C VAL A 46 5.46 21.79 17.56
N SER A 47 5.44 21.05 16.46
CA SER A 47 5.94 21.56 15.18
C SER A 47 5.05 22.73 14.75
N LEU A 48 5.53 23.96 14.95
CA LEU A 48 4.80 25.16 14.57
C LEU A 48 5.02 25.43 13.07
N ASP A 49 4.07 25.00 12.24
CA ASP A 49 3.94 25.47 10.87
C ASP A 49 3.63 26.98 10.87
N GLN A 50 4.36 27.75 10.05
CA GLN A 50 4.16 29.19 9.86
C GLN A 50 2.72 29.55 9.43
N ALA A 51 1.98 28.61 8.83
CA ALA A 51 0.57 28.77 8.51
C ALA A 51 -0.31 28.90 9.77
N GLY A 52 -0.02 28.13 10.83
CA GLY A 52 -0.78 28.14 12.09
C GLY A 52 -0.69 29.47 12.83
N LEU A 53 0.50 30.08 12.87
CA LEU A 53 0.69 31.41 13.49
C LEU A 53 -0.09 32.53 12.78
N ARG A 54 -0.22 32.45 11.46
CA ARG A 54 -0.93 33.47 10.67
C ARG A 54 -2.44 33.44 10.93
N SER A 55 -3.01 32.26 11.13
CA SER A 55 -4.45 32.10 11.39
C SER A 55 -4.86 32.61 12.77
N GLY A 56 -4.15 32.22 13.83
CA GLY A 56 -4.49 32.61 15.21
C GLY A 56 -4.32 34.11 15.48
N VAL A 57 -3.36 34.77 14.82
CA VAL A 57 -3.18 36.23 14.93
C VAL A 57 -4.23 37.00 14.12
N ALA A 58 -4.69 36.48 12.98
CA ALA A 58 -5.73 37.12 12.17
C ALA A 58 -7.11 37.04 12.83
N GLU A 59 -7.41 35.93 13.50
CA GLU A 59 -8.64 35.75 14.28
C GLU A 59 -8.66 36.66 15.52
N MET A 60 -7.53 36.81 16.20
CA MET A 60 -7.37 37.74 17.32
C MET A 60 -7.48 39.22 16.92
N LEU A 61 -7.23 39.56 15.64
CA LEU A 61 -7.28 40.92 15.11
C LEU A 61 -8.57 41.25 14.34
N GLY A 62 -9.54 40.32 14.25
CA GLY A 62 -10.78 40.53 13.51
C GLY A 62 -10.58 40.76 12.01
N VAL A 63 -9.41 40.38 11.47
CA VAL A 63 -9.12 40.47 10.05
C VAL A 63 -9.69 39.23 9.40
N ARG A 64 -10.78 39.37 8.64
CA ARG A 64 -11.21 38.31 7.71
C ARG A 64 -10.06 38.07 6.74
N VAL A 65 -9.33 36.98 6.93
CA VAL A 65 -8.43 36.45 5.90
C VAL A 65 -9.36 36.02 4.77
N SER A 66 -9.48 36.87 3.75
CA SER A 66 -10.00 36.43 2.46
C SER A 66 -9.11 35.28 2.05
N GLU A 67 -9.62 34.04 2.04
CA GLU A 67 -8.92 32.90 1.48
C GLU A 67 -8.62 33.23 0.01
N THR A 68 -7.42 33.73 -0.26
CA THR A 68 -6.91 33.85 -1.61
C THR A 68 -6.76 32.43 -2.14
N VAL A 69 -7.70 31.99 -2.97
CA VAL A 69 -7.60 30.73 -3.70
C VAL A 69 -6.28 30.77 -4.46
N ALA A 70 -5.36 29.88 -4.09
CA ALA A 70 -4.02 29.85 -4.67
C ALA A 70 -4.15 29.67 -6.20
N THR A 71 -3.69 30.67 -6.95
CA THR A 71 -3.78 30.68 -8.42
C THR A 71 -2.57 29.94 -9.00
N LEU A 72 -2.80 29.05 -9.95
CA LEU A 72 -1.73 28.35 -10.65
C LEU A 72 -0.84 29.38 -11.39
N PRO A 73 0.50 29.34 -11.23
CA PRO A 73 1.38 30.24 -11.95
C PRO A 73 1.44 29.90 -13.44
N ALA A 74 1.91 30.85 -14.25
CA ALA A 74 2.19 30.59 -15.65
C ALA A 74 3.20 29.45 -15.83
N ALA A 75 2.95 28.61 -16.83
CA ALA A 75 3.80 27.49 -17.18
C ALA A 75 5.22 27.94 -17.56
N ALA A 76 6.19 27.50 -16.78
CA ALA A 76 7.62 27.75 -16.93
C ALA A 76 8.44 26.53 -16.49
N ASP A 77 9.66 26.42 -17.00
CA ASP A 77 10.60 25.31 -16.81
C ASP A 77 10.03 23.97 -17.31
N PRO A 78 9.80 23.81 -18.63
CA PRO A 78 9.24 22.56 -19.16
C PRO A 78 10.19 21.38 -18.95
N LYS A 79 9.62 20.25 -18.53
CA LYS A 79 10.25 18.96 -18.33
C LYS A 79 9.44 17.92 -19.10
N LEU A 80 10.06 17.29 -20.10
CA LEU A 80 9.50 16.12 -20.75
C LEU A 80 9.63 14.92 -19.81
N VAL A 81 8.51 14.26 -19.55
CA VAL A 81 8.41 13.06 -18.73
C VAL A 81 7.88 11.94 -19.60
N ARG A 82 8.54 10.78 -19.55
CA ARG A 82 8.17 9.59 -20.31
C ARG A 82 7.72 8.51 -19.35
N PHE A 83 6.49 8.03 -19.51
CA PHE A 83 5.97 6.87 -18.80
C PHE A 83 6.05 5.65 -19.69
N GLU A 84 6.47 4.52 -19.13
CA GLU A 84 6.49 3.22 -19.81
C GLU A 84 5.85 2.17 -18.89
N TRP A 85 4.94 1.37 -19.44
CA TRP A 85 4.26 0.32 -18.68
C TRP A 85 3.86 -0.84 -19.58
N LYS A 86 3.51 -1.96 -18.95
CA LYS A 86 3.00 -3.14 -19.65
C LYS A 86 1.53 -3.36 -19.31
N TYR A 87 0.78 -3.84 -20.28
CA TYR A 87 -0.58 -4.31 -20.09
C TYR A 87 -0.96 -5.30 -21.20
N GLY A 88 -1.51 -6.45 -20.82
CA GLY A 88 -1.97 -7.46 -21.77
C GLY A 88 -0.85 -8.00 -22.66
N GLY A 89 0.39 -8.08 -22.16
CA GLY A 89 1.55 -8.56 -22.91
C GLY A 89 2.13 -7.56 -23.92
N HIS A 90 1.64 -6.32 -23.91
CA HIS A 90 2.14 -5.23 -24.75
C HIS A 90 2.84 -4.17 -23.90
N THR A 91 3.87 -3.52 -24.44
CA THR A 91 4.53 -2.36 -23.82
C THR A 91 3.99 -1.07 -24.42
N TYR A 92 3.61 -0.14 -23.56
CA TYR A 92 3.09 1.17 -23.91
C TYR A 92 4.05 2.25 -23.41
N ALA A 93 4.01 3.39 -24.08
CA ALA A 93 4.69 4.58 -23.64
C ALA A 93 3.84 5.82 -23.89
N LEU A 94 3.98 6.81 -23.01
CA LEU A 94 3.34 8.10 -23.14
C LEU A 94 4.30 9.19 -22.68
N ASP A 95 4.52 10.17 -23.55
CA ASP A 95 5.35 11.32 -23.25
C ASP A 95 4.44 12.51 -22.91
N GLU A 96 4.69 13.16 -21.77
CA GLU A 96 3.95 14.33 -21.31
C GLU A 96 4.91 15.43 -20.88
N THR A 97 4.54 16.69 -21.18
CA THR A 97 5.30 17.84 -20.70
C THR A 97 4.66 18.38 -19.43
N PHE A 98 5.48 18.45 -18.38
CA PHE A 98 5.17 19.12 -17.13
C PHE A 98 6.06 20.33 -16.93
N TYR A 99 5.70 21.20 -15.99
CA TYR A 99 6.35 22.48 -15.75
C TYR A 99 6.85 22.57 -14.30
N GLY A 100 8.10 23.00 -14.11
CA GLY A 100 8.72 23.17 -12.80
C GLY A 100 8.06 24.27 -11.96
N SER A 101 7.51 25.30 -12.59
CA SER A 101 6.65 26.32 -11.96
C SER A 101 5.43 25.70 -11.26
N HIS A 102 4.68 24.84 -11.95
CA HIS A 102 3.53 24.14 -11.39
C HIS A 102 3.95 23.14 -10.31
N TYR A 103 5.08 22.44 -10.50
CA TYR A 103 5.63 21.56 -9.47
C TYR A 103 5.91 22.31 -8.16
N ARG A 104 6.59 23.47 -8.24
CA ARG A 104 6.84 24.34 -7.07
C ARG A 104 5.54 24.85 -6.45
N PHE A 105 4.54 25.17 -7.26
CA PHE A 105 3.22 25.55 -6.79
C PHE A 105 2.56 24.43 -5.98
N TYR A 106 2.44 23.22 -6.53
CA TYR A 106 1.87 22.07 -5.82
C TYR A 106 2.64 21.74 -4.54
N ARG A 107 3.97 21.81 -4.59
CA ARG A 107 4.82 21.63 -3.42
C ARG A 107 4.62 22.71 -2.35
N SER A 108 4.04 23.87 -2.68
CA SER A 108 3.70 24.91 -1.68
C SER A 108 2.30 24.76 -1.08
N LEU A 109 1.45 23.88 -1.65
CA LEU A 109 0.09 23.67 -1.16
C LEU A 109 0.10 22.89 0.17
N PRO A 110 -0.91 23.10 1.03
CA PRO A 110 -1.04 22.37 2.28
C PRO A 110 -1.22 20.87 2.03
N THR A 111 -0.62 20.04 2.88
CA THR A 111 -0.75 18.58 2.84
C THR A 111 -1.38 18.01 4.12
N GLY A 112 -2.02 18.89 4.90
CA GLY A 112 -2.64 18.60 6.18
C GLY A 112 -3.76 19.61 6.45
N ILE A 113 -4.69 19.22 7.31
CA ILE A 113 -5.75 20.10 7.81
C ILE A 113 -5.72 20.11 9.35
N PRO A 114 -6.16 21.20 10.00
CA PRO A 114 -6.31 21.22 11.45
C PRO A 114 -7.22 20.08 11.94
N LEU A 115 -6.97 19.59 13.16
CA LEU A 115 -7.95 18.74 13.85
C LEU A 115 -9.18 19.58 14.17
N GLY A 116 -10.37 19.01 13.96
CA GLY A 116 -11.64 19.65 14.34
C GLY A 116 -11.86 19.63 15.85
N ASP A 117 -13.02 20.12 16.30
CA ASP A 117 -13.37 20.30 17.72
C ASP A 117 -13.28 19.03 18.57
N THR A 118 -13.41 17.85 17.95
CA THR A 118 -13.32 16.55 18.63
C THR A 118 -11.87 16.11 18.91
N GLY A 119 -10.88 16.76 18.28
CA GLY A 119 -9.48 16.35 18.32
C GLY A 119 -9.20 14.98 17.68
N ALA A 120 -10.19 14.37 17.01
CA ALA A 120 -10.10 13.03 16.47
C ALA A 120 -9.97 13.04 14.93
N GLN A 121 -9.14 12.14 14.40
CA GLN A 121 -9.06 11.85 12.96
C GLN A 121 -10.16 10.86 12.56
N ASP A 122 -11.40 11.32 12.63
CA ASP A 122 -12.56 10.54 12.23
C ASP A 122 -12.72 10.46 10.69
N ARG A 123 -13.74 9.73 10.24
CA ARG A 123 -14.03 9.55 8.81
C ARG A 123 -14.22 10.88 8.07
N THR A 124 -14.82 11.87 8.69
CA THR A 124 -15.08 13.19 8.07
C THR A 124 -13.80 13.99 7.93
N TRP A 125 -12.94 13.93 8.95
CA TRP A 125 -11.62 14.54 8.92
C TRP A 125 -10.77 13.95 7.80
N TRP A 126 -10.69 12.61 7.70
CA TRP A 126 -9.96 11.94 6.61
C TRP A 126 -10.51 12.31 5.23
N ALA A 127 -11.83 12.32 5.06
CA ALA A 127 -12.43 12.70 3.79
C ALA A 127 -12.10 14.15 3.39
N SER A 128 -12.01 15.05 4.37
CA SER A 128 -11.63 16.45 4.17
C SER A 128 -10.15 16.62 3.85
N LEU A 129 -9.28 15.82 4.49
CA LEU A 129 -7.86 15.77 4.17
C LEU A 129 -7.65 15.30 2.72
N ASP A 130 -8.29 14.20 2.34
CA ASP A 130 -8.18 13.63 0.99
C ASP A 130 -8.68 14.60 -0.08
N ALA A 131 -9.72 15.38 0.21
CA ALA A 131 -10.25 16.40 -0.69
C ALA A 131 -9.20 17.45 -1.10
N LEU A 132 -8.16 17.70 -0.30
CA LEU A 132 -7.04 18.57 -0.70
C LEU A 132 -6.35 18.06 -1.95
N PHE A 133 -6.10 16.75 -2.04
CA PHE A 133 -5.39 16.10 -3.14
C PHE A 133 -6.33 15.75 -4.31
N LEU A 134 -7.63 15.63 -4.02
CA LEU A 134 -8.65 15.29 -5.01
C LEU A 134 -9.28 16.50 -5.72
N ARG A 135 -8.95 17.73 -5.33
CA ARG A 135 -9.47 18.93 -5.99
C ARG A 135 -8.81 19.20 -7.34
N THR A 136 -9.56 19.75 -8.28
CA THR A 136 -9.02 20.36 -9.51
C THR A 136 -8.47 21.75 -9.19
N ILE A 137 -7.27 22.05 -9.69
CA ILE A 137 -6.76 23.43 -9.70
C ILE A 137 -7.12 24.04 -11.06
N GLU A 138 -7.76 25.20 -11.05
CA GLU A 138 -8.13 25.91 -12.27
C GLU A 138 -6.88 26.22 -13.11
N GLY A 139 -6.97 25.96 -14.41
CA GLY A 139 -5.86 26.11 -15.36
C GLY A 139 -4.86 24.94 -15.39
N ASP A 140 -4.91 24.00 -14.44
CA ASP A 140 -4.12 22.78 -14.53
C ASP A 140 -4.82 21.75 -15.42
N MET A 141 -4.13 21.35 -16.49
CA MET A 141 -4.61 20.41 -17.48
C MET A 141 -3.87 19.06 -17.42
N ALA A 142 -3.09 18.77 -16.38
CA ALA A 142 -2.31 17.53 -16.30
C ALA A 142 -3.20 16.28 -16.37
N ILE A 143 -4.18 16.16 -15.47
CA ILE A 143 -5.09 15.01 -15.42
C ILE A 143 -6.01 14.99 -16.65
N SER A 144 -6.57 16.13 -17.05
CA SER A 144 -7.51 16.24 -18.18
C SER A 144 -6.85 16.09 -19.55
N ARG A 145 -5.50 16.12 -19.65
CA ARG A 145 -4.76 15.66 -20.84
C ARG A 145 -4.41 14.17 -20.76
N LEU A 146 -3.89 13.75 -19.60
CA LEU A 146 -3.39 12.39 -19.40
C LEU A 146 -4.50 11.33 -19.48
N ALA A 147 -5.67 11.56 -18.86
CA ALA A 147 -6.74 10.57 -18.86
C ALA A 147 -7.29 10.32 -20.28
N PRO A 148 -7.63 11.34 -21.09
CA PRO A 148 -7.98 11.14 -22.49
C PRO A 148 -6.88 10.48 -23.32
N ALA A 149 -5.60 10.83 -23.12
CA ALA A 149 -4.49 10.18 -23.83
C ALA A 149 -4.43 8.66 -23.52
N LEU A 150 -4.60 8.26 -22.25
CA LEU A 150 -4.70 6.85 -21.87
C LEU A 150 -5.91 6.16 -22.52
N ARG A 151 -7.05 6.85 -22.61
CA ARG A 151 -8.24 6.34 -23.32
C ARG A 151 -7.96 6.15 -24.81
N GLU A 152 -7.31 7.10 -25.47
CA GLU A 152 -6.96 7.02 -26.90
C GLU A 152 -6.01 5.85 -27.18
N LEU A 153 -5.00 5.65 -26.33
CA LEU A 153 -4.11 4.48 -26.40
C LEU A 153 -4.89 3.17 -26.25
N GLY A 154 -5.80 3.10 -25.28
CA GLY A 154 -6.67 1.94 -25.08
C GLY A 154 -7.60 1.68 -26.28
N GLN A 155 -8.20 2.73 -26.84
CA GLN A 155 -9.07 2.63 -28.01
C GLN A 155 -8.32 2.15 -29.25
N ALA A 156 -7.06 2.58 -29.45
CA ALA A 156 -6.22 2.09 -30.53
C ALA A 156 -5.98 0.57 -30.46
N GLN A 157 -6.01 0.00 -29.25
CA GLN A 157 -5.92 -1.43 -28.99
C GLN A 157 -7.28 -2.12 -28.82
N LYS A 158 -8.38 -1.39 -29.04
CA LYS A 158 -9.77 -1.88 -28.88
C LYS A 158 -10.06 -2.42 -27.47
N LEU A 159 -9.46 -1.82 -26.45
CA LEU A 159 -9.76 -2.15 -25.06
C LEU A 159 -11.23 -1.84 -24.76
N SER A 160 -11.89 -2.74 -24.03
CA SER A 160 -13.21 -2.49 -23.43
C SER A 160 -13.12 -1.43 -22.32
N ASP A 161 -14.28 -0.96 -21.85
CA ASP A 161 -14.32 -0.05 -20.69
C ASP A 161 -13.66 -0.68 -19.45
N ASP A 162 -13.90 -1.97 -19.18
CA ASP A 162 -13.26 -2.69 -18.07
C ASP A 162 -11.73 -2.77 -18.25
N GLN A 163 -11.28 -3.10 -19.47
CA GLN A 163 -9.86 -3.15 -19.78
C GLN A 163 -9.21 -1.77 -19.70
N LEU A 164 -9.94 -0.68 -19.97
CA LEU A 164 -9.43 0.66 -19.77
C LEU A 164 -9.18 0.98 -18.29
N VAL A 165 -10.03 0.49 -17.37
CA VAL A 165 -9.79 0.63 -15.92
C VAL A 165 -8.51 -0.10 -15.52
N GLU A 166 -8.36 -1.35 -15.97
CA GLU A 166 -7.16 -2.15 -15.71
C GLU A 166 -5.90 -1.54 -16.34
N PHE A 167 -6.02 -0.96 -17.53
CA PHE A 167 -4.94 -0.28 -18.23
C PHE A 167 -4.45 0.95 -17.47
N VAL A 168 -5.38 1.75 -16.92
CA VAL A 168 -5.06 2.89 -16.06
C VAL A 168 -4.45 2.43 -14.74
N ALA A 169 -4.96 1.34 -14.16
CA ALA A 169 -4.37 0.73 -12.97
C ALA A 169 -2.91 0.32 -13.23
N ALA A 170 -2.65 -0.40 -14.32
CA ALA A 170 -1.30 -0.82 -14.73
C ALA A 170 -0.36 0.36 -14.98
N PHE A 171 -0.86 1.44 -15.62
CA PHE A 171 -0.11 2.69 -15.79
C PHE A 171 0.33 3.28 -14.44
N VAL A 172 -0.57 3.40 -13.48
CA VAL A 172 -0.23 3.94 -12.15
C VAL A 172 0.66 2.97 -11.38
N GLN A 173 0.41 1.66 -11.45
CA GLN A 173 1.23 0.62 -10.82
C GLN A 173 2.68 0.65 -11.31
N ALA A 174 2.91 0.93 -12.59
CA ALA A 174 4.24 1.01 -13.18
C ALA A 174 5.07 2.21 -12.71
N ILE A 175 4.44 3.25 -12.14
CA ILE A 175 5.18 4.37 -11.53
C ILE A 175 5.97 3.84 -10.32
N PRO A 176 7.29 4.03 -10.22
CA PRO A 176 8.09 3.53 -9.10
C PRO A 176 7.54 3.86 -7.70
N TYR A 177 7.61 2.90 -6.79
CA TYR A 177 7.30 3.13 -5.38
C TYR A 177 8.43 3.91 -4.70
N ASP A 178 8.13 4.99 -3.98
CA ASP A 178 9.13 5.78 -3.25
C ASP A 178 9.48 5.12 -1.90
N GLN A 179 10.22 4.01 -1.96
CA GLN A 179 10.66 3.28 -0.76
C GLN A 179 11.48 4.19 0.18
N ALA A 180 12.33 5.05 -0.38
CA ALA A 180 13.15 5.96 0.42
C ALA A 180 12.30 6.92 1.27
N LYS A 181 11.15 7.38 0.74
CA LYS A 181 10.18 8.17 1.52
C LYS A 181 9.54 7.34 2.64
N THR A 182 9.16 6.10 2.36
CA THR A 182 8.64 5.17 3.39
C THR A 182 9.66 4.93 4.49
N ASP A 183 10.89 4.56 4.15
CA ASP A 183 11.96 4.27 5.11
C ASP A 183 12.24 5.46 6.03
N ARG A 184 12.26 6.68 5.46
CA ARG A 184 12.46 7.91 6.24
C ARG A 184 11.30 8.18 7.18
N ARG A 185 10.05 7.97 6.74
CA ARG A 185 8.86 8.07 7.61
C ARG A 185 8.93 7.08 8.77
N GLU A 186 9.37 5.84 8.53
CA GLU A 186 9.55 4.83 9.58
C GLU A 186 10.65 5.20 10.59
N GLN A 187 11.66 5.95 10.15
CA GLN A 187 12.68 6.54 11.03
C GLN A 187 12.18 7.77 11.80
N GLY A 188 10.90 8.15 11.65
CA GLY A 188 10.28 9.28 12.33
C GLY A 188 10.59 10.64 11.68
N LEU A 189 11.13 10.66 10.45
CA LEU A 189 11.31 11.90 9.71
C LEU A 189 9.96 12.43 9.21
N SER A 190 9.75 13.73 9.38
CA SER A 190 8.52 14.42 9.00
C SER A 190 8.84 15.80 8.42
N THR A 191 9.71 15.84 7.40
CA THR A 191 10.04 17.06 6.66
C THR A 191 9.20 17.19 5.40
N ASP A 192 9.41 18.26 4.62
CA ASP A 192 8.81 18.42 3.29
C ASP A 192 9.05 17.23 2.34
N ALA A 193 10.10 16.43 2.55
CA ALA A 193 10.39 15.27 1.73
C ALA A 193 9.53 14.04 2.08
N GLU A 194 8.89 14.04 3.26
CA GLU A 194 8.06 12.94 3.75
C GLU A 194 6.56 13.25 3.64
N LYS A 195 6.17 14.47 3.30
CA LYS A 195 4.75 14.83 3.16
C LYS A 195 4.06 14.07 2.05
N VAL A 196 2.74 14.00 2.11
CA VAL A 196 1.90 13.46 1.03
C VAL A 196 2.05 14.33 -0.22
N THR A 197 2.21 13.72 -1.39
CA THR A 197 2.44 14.45 -2.63
C THR A 197 1.19 14.48 -3.50
N TYR A 198 0.95 15.62 -4.15
CA TYR A 198 -0.18 15.79 -5.05
C TYR A 198 -0.02 14.95 -6.34
N PRO A 199 -1.11 14.58 -7.04
CA PRO A 199 -1.02 13.84 -8.30
C PRO A 199 -0.06 14.47 -9.33
N TYR A 200 0.00 15.79 -9.41
CA TYR A 200 0.94 16.49 -10.29
C TYR A 200 2.41 16.22 -9.90
N GLU A 201 2.74 16.23 -8.60
CA GLU A 201 4.08 15.92 -8.11
C GLU A 201 4.46 14.46 -8.41
N VAL A 202 3.53 13.51 -8.22
CA VAL A 202 3.75 12.09 -8.55
C VAL A 202 4.11 11.91 -10.03
N LEU A 203 3.37 12.57 -10.92
CA LEU A 203 3.64 12.53 -12.35
C LEU A 203 4.97 13.21 -12.71
N TYR A 204 5.26 14.36 -12.10
CA TYR A 204 6.49 15.11 -12.36
C TYR A 204 7.75 14.37 -11.89
N ASP A 205 7.72 13.79 -10.69
CA ASP A 205 8.85 13.07 -10.08
C ASP A 205 8.92 11.59 -10.50
N GLN A 206 7.86 11.06 -11.11
CA GLN A 206 7.70 9.65 -11.50
C GLN A 206 7.90 8.68 -10.33
N LYS A 207 7.36 9.03 -9.16
CA LYS A 207 7.37 8.15 -7.98
C LYS A 207 6.33 8.58 -6.95
N GLY A 208 5.93 7.67 -6.08
CA GLY A 208 5.06 7.96 -4.93
C GLY A 208 4.91 6.74 -4.02
N VAL A 209 4.39 6.93 -2.82
CA VAL A 209 3.97 5.82 -1.95
C VAL A 209 2.49 5.45 -2.20
N CYS A 210 1.94 4.46 -1.48
CA CYS A 210 0.57 3.96 -1.65
C CYS A 210 -0.49 5.07 -1.68
N GLN A 211 -0.41 6.00 -0.74
CA GLN A 211 -1.31 7.16 -0.65
C GLN A 211 -1.20 8.09 -1.86
N ASP A 212 0.02 8.49 -2.24
CA ASP A 212 0.24 9.44 -3.34
C ASP A 212 -0.27 8.88 -4.68
N LYS A 213 0.03 7.59 -4.92
CA LYS A 213 -0.37 6.88 -6.14
C LYS A 213 -1.87 6.61 -6.16
N SER A 214 -2.51 6.40 -5.00
CA SER A 214 -3.97 6.24 -4.91
C SER A 214 -4.72 7.51 -5.30
N TYR A 215 -4.26 8.70 -4.92
CA TYR A 215 -4.88 9.93 -5.40
C TYR A 215 -4.75 10.10 -6.92
N LEU A 216 -3.61 9.73 -7.50
CA LEU A 216 -3.43 9.78 -8.96
C LEU A 216 -4.41 8.82 -9.67
N ALA A 217 -4.47 7.56 -9.24
CA ALA A 217 -5.39 6.57 -9.82
C ALA A 217 -6.86 6.99 -9.67
N TYR A 218 -7.25 7.48 -8.48
CA TYR A 218 -8.58 8.01 -8.24
C TYR A 218 -8.92 9.11 -9.25
N ARG A 219 -8.02 10.10 -9.44
CA ARG A 219 -8.29 11.26 -10.30
C ARG A 219 -8.34 10.90 -11.78
N LEU A 220 -7.48 10.00 -12.24
CA LEU A 220 -7.53 9.52 -13.63
C LEU A 220 -8.83 8.76 -13.92
N LEU A 221 -9.24 7.87 -13.03
CA LEU A 221 -10.47 7.09 -13.19
C LEU A 221 -11.72 7.98 -13.06
N GLN A 222 -11.73 8.94 -12.14
CA GLN A 222 -12.76 9.96 -12.02
C GLN A 222 -12.90 10.77 -13.32
N GLU A 223 -11.80 11.27 -13.88
CA GLU A 223 -11.79 12.03 -15.14
C GLU A 223 -12.32 11.18 -16.31
N LEU A 224 -12.08 9.87 -16.27
CA LEU A 224 -12.61 8.92 -17.23
C LEU A 224 -14.09 8.54 -17.01
N GLY A 225 -14.71 9.01 -15.92
CA GLY A 225 -16.12 8.82 -15.59
C GLY A 225 -16.44 7.54 -14.83
N TYR A 226 -15.44 6.85 -14.27
CA TYR A 226 -15.65 5.68 -13.42
C TYR A 226 -16.02 6.10 -12.01
N GLY A 227 -16.92 5.33 -11.38
CA GLY A 227 -17.18 5.50 -9.96
C GLY A 227 -15.95 5.09 -9.17
N VAL A 228 -15.50 5.94 -8.26
CA VAL A 228 -14.30 5.69 -7.44
C VAL A 228 -14.50 6.08 -5.99
N ALA A 229 -13.70 5.50 -5.11
CA ALA A 229 -13.64 5.82 -3.69
C ALA A 229 -12.19 5.69 -3.20
N ILE A 230 -11.88 6.25 -2.04
CA ILE A 230 -10.64 5.97 -1.31
C ILE A 230 -10.93 4.87 -0.29
N PHE A 231 -10.06 3.86 -0.27
CA PHE A 231 -10.05 2.83 0.76
C PHE A 231 -8.88 3.15 1.69
N LEU A 232 -9.21 3.69 2.85
CA LEU A 232 -8.24 4.03 3.88
C LEU A 232 -8.19 2.92 4.93
N PHE A 233 -6.98 2.46 5.25
CA PHE A 233 -6.70 1.51 6.31
C PHE A 233 -5.91 2.24 7.41
N PRO A 234 -6.60 2.93 8.33
CA PRO A 234 -5.97 3.85 9.27
C PRO A 234 -5.26 3.14 10.43
N ASP A 235 -5.52 1.85 10.62
CA ASP A 235 -4.90 1.08 11.69
C ASP A 235 -3.37 1.02 11.46
N PRO A 236 -2.52 1.34 12.46
CA PRO A 236 -1.07 1.43 12.26
C PRO A 236 -0.41 0.16 11.73
N ALA A 237 -1.03 -1.01 11.96
CA ALA A 237 -0.56 -2.30 11.45
C ALA A 237 -0.70 -2.41 9.92
N ASP A 238 -1.73 -1.78 9.34
CA ASP A 238 -1.95 -1.74 7.90
C ASP A 238 -1.31 -0.47 7.31
N ASN A 239 -1.67 0.70 7.87
CA ASN A 239 -1.23 2.04 7.45
C ASN A 239 -1.12 2.15 5.92
N HIS A 240 -2.24 1.86 5.26
CA HIS A 240 -2.31 1.69 3.81
C HIS A 240 -3.45 2.52 3.22
N MET A 241 -3.31 2.84 1.95
CA MET A 241 -4.36 3.48 1.17
C MET A 241 -4.39 2.85 -0.21
N ALA A 242 -5.60 2.58 -0.67
CA ALA A 242 -5.90 2.07 -2.00
C ALA A 242 -7.06 2.83 -2.61
N VAL A 243 -7.39 2.50 -3.87
CA VAL A 243 -8.56 3.03 -4.56
C VAL A 243 -9.64 1.96 -4.58
N GLY A 244 -10.89 2.35 -4.40
CA GLY A 244 -12.05 1.54 -4.77
C GLY A 244 -12.53 1.96 -6.15
N VAL A 245 -12.75 1.02 -7.07
CA VAL A 245 -13.49 1.26 -8.32
C VAL A 245 -14.89 0.65 -8.20
N ARG A 246 -15.93 1.40 -8.56
CA ARG A 246 -17.31 0.93 -8.43
C ARG A 246 -17.49 -0.36 -9.22
N CYS A 247 -18.12 -1.35 -8.62
CA CYS A 247 -18.33 -2.66 -9.25
C CYS A 247 -19.64 -3.29 -8.72
N PRO A 248 -20.15 -4.36 -9.34
CA PRO A 248 -21.38 -4.99 -8.87
C PRO A 248 -21.26 -5.40 -7.39
N ALA A 249 -22.22 -4.96 -6.57
CA ALA A 249 -22.10 -5.00 -5.11
C ALA A 249 -21.80 -6.39 -4.54
N GLN A 250 -22.31 -7.46 -5.16
CA GLN A 250 -22.06 -8.85 -4.75
C GLN A 250 -20.59 -9.30 -4.89
N TYR A 251 -19.79 -8.57 -5.67
CA TYR A 251 -18.35 -8.80 -5.83
C TYR A 251 -17.50 -7.72 -5.18
N SER A 252 -18.11 -6.71 -4.56
CA SER A 252 -17.40 -5.61 -3.93
C SER A 252 -16.60 -6.07 -2.71
N ASN A 253 -15.43 -5.47 -2.50
CA ASN A 253 -14.67 -5.69 -1.29
C ASN A 253 -15.35 -4.94 -0.13
N TYR A 254 -15.33 -5.54 1.06
CA TYR A 254 -15.88 -4.95 2.28
C TYR A 254 -17.37 -4.56 2.19
N ALA A 255 -18.15 -5.21 1.30
CA ALA A 255 -19.55 -4.90 1.04
C ALA A 255 -19.80 -3.41 0.73
N SER A 256 -18.84 -2.76 0.09
CA SER A 256 -18.80 -1.31 -0.10
C SER A 256 -19.50 -0.81 -1.36
N GLY A 257 -19.76 -1.70 -2.33
CA GLY A 257 -20.11 -1.31 -3.71
C GLY A 257 -18.90 -0.97 -4.60
N TYR A 258 -17.68 -1.09 -4.05
CA TYR A 258 -16.42 -0.81 -4.75
C TYR A 258 -15.45 -2.00 -4.61
N CYS A 259 -14.67 -2.23 -5.66
CA CYS A 259 -13.64 -3.25 -5.75
C CYS A 259 -12.27 -2.63 -5.51
N PHE A 260 -11.47 -3.30 -4.69
CA PHE A 260 -10.13 -2.88 -4.28
C PHE A 260 -9.19 -2.80 -5.48
N LEU A 261 -8.53 -1.67 -5.67
CA LEU A 261 -7.53 -1.43 -6.69
C LEU A 261 -6.23 -1.04 -5.98
N GLU A 262 -5.28 -1.97 -5.98
CA GLU A 262 -3.93 -1.75 -5.50
C GLU A 262 -3.12 -0.91 -6.50
N THR A 263 -2.40 0.09 -6.03
CA THR A 263 -1.60 0.97 -6.89
C THR A 263 -0.09 0.76 -6.75
N THR A 264 0.39 0.01 -5.74
CA THR A 264 1.82 -0.06 -5.40
C THR A 264 2.65 -1.06 -6.19
N GLY A 265 2.06 -2.12 -6.72
CA GLY A 265 2.77 -3.18 -7.43
C GLY A 265 2.09 -3.55 -8.75
N THR A 266 2.89 -3.78 -9.79
CA THR A 266 2.43 -4.32 -11.07
C THR A 266 1.89 -5.75 -10.89
N GLY A 267 0.95 -6.14 -11.73
CA GLY A 267 0.30 -7.45 -11.72
C GLY A 267 -0.87 -7.56 -10.74
N ASN A 268 -1.01 -6.64 -9.78
CA ASN A 268 -2.12 -6.66 -8.83
C ASN A 268 -3.46 -6.43 -9.56
N LYS A 269 -4.39 -7.37 -9.38
CA LYS A 269 -5.69 -7.35 -10.07
C LYS A 269 -6.77 -6.73 -9.21
N ILE A 270 -7.65 -5.97 -9.86
CA ILE A 270 -8.78 -5.30 -9.21
C ILE A 270 -9.68 -6.35 -8.54
N GLY A 271 -10.00 -6.15 -7.27
CA GLY A 271 -10.77 -7.07 -6.43
C GLY A 271 -9.92 -7.96 -5.53
N MET A 272 -8.62 -8.04 -5.79
CA MET A 272 -7.66 -8.77 -4.96
C MET A 272 -7.10 -7.82 -3.91
N ILE A 273 -7.26 -8.15 -2.63
CA ILE A 273 -6.56 -7.45 -1.55
C ILE A 273 -5.23 -8.20 -1.38
N PRO A 274 -4.09 -7.56 -1.65
CA PRO A 274 -2.79 -8.24 -1.60
C PRO A 274 -2.34 -8.47 -0.15
N GLU A 275 -1.49 -9.47 0.05
CA GLU A 275 -0.62 -9.48 1.23
C GLU A 275 0.42 -8.37 1.05
N LEU A 276 0.54 -7.49 2.04
CA LEU A 276 1.57 -6.46 2.04
C LEU A 276 2.88 -7.06 2.55
N SER A 277 3.96 -6.87 1.81
CA SER A 277 5.30 -7.20 2.32
C SER A 277 5.56 -6.43 3.60
N ALA A 278 5.83 -7.12 4.71
CA ALA A 278 6.14 -6.47 5.99
C ALA A 278 7.40 -5.57 5.91
N ALA A 279 8.29 -5.83 4.95
CA ALA A 279 9.54 -5.08 4.79
C ALA A 279 9.42 -3.88 3.84
N THR A 280 8.67 -4.02 2.74
CA THR A 280 8.59 -2.97 1.70
C THR A 280 7.24 -2.27 1.65
N ARG A 281 6.22 -2.84 2.30
CA ARG A 281 4.80 -2.43 2.21
C ARG A 281 4.26 -2.40 0.79
N VAL A 282 4.96 -3.07 -0.14
CA VAL A 282 4.51 -3.28 -1.51
C VAL A 282 3.71 -4.56 -1.56
N ALA A 283 2.59 -4.50 -2.30
CA ALA A 283 1.76 -5.65 -2.60
C ALA A 283 2.48 -6.64 -3.52
N THR A 284 2.60 -7.91 -3.11
CA THR A 284 3.19 -8.98 -3.92
C THR A 284 2.12 -9.91 -4.48
N ALA A 285 2.16 -10.16 -5.78
CA ALA A 285 1.45 -11.28 -6.39
C ALA A 285 2.35 -12.52 -6.30
N ASP A 286 2.15 -13.38 -5.30
CA ASP A 286 2.83 -14.68 -5.23
C ASP A 286 2.14 -15.68 -6.18
N ILE A 287 2.87 -16.21 -7.17
CA ILE A 287 2.23 -16.90 -8.32
C ILE A 287 2.68 -18.35 -8.51
N GLU A 288 3.89 -18.74 -8.08
CA GLU A 288 4.44 -20.03 -8.49
C GLU A 288 4.38 -21.10 -7.39
N ILE A 289 3.75 -22.24 -7.70
CA ILE A 289 3.87 -23.46 -6.91
C ILE A 289 4.97 -24.33 -7.55
N GLY A 290 6.00 -24.63 -6.76
CA GLY A 290 7.07 -25.56 -7.11
C GLY A 290 6.63 -27.03 -7.23
N ASP A 291 7.60 -27.94 -7.33
CA ASP A 291 7.37 -29.38 -7.47
C ASP A 291 6.36 -29.92 -6.42
N ILE A 292 5.59 -30.96 -6.77
CA ILE A 292 4.69 -31.63 -5.83
C ILE A 292 5.44 -32.10 -4.57
N LYS A 293 6.75 -32.38 -4.69
CA LYS A 293 7.63 -32.80 -3.60
C LYS A 293 8.15 -31.68 -2.70
N THR A 294 8.00 -30.40 -3.08
CA THR A 294 8.47 -29.29 -2.24
C THR A 294 7.43 -28.93 -1.19
N ASP A 295 7.82 -29.05 0.08
CA ASP A 295 7.07 -28.58 1.24
C ASP A 295 7.33 -27.07 1.40
N GLN A 296 6.60 -26.25 0.63
CA GLN A 296 6.50 -24.82 0.91
C GLN A 296 5.15 -24.53 1.56
N PRO A 297 5.13 -24.04 2.82
CA PRO A 297 3.92 -23.50 3.41
C PRO A 297 3.58 -22.22 2.65
N ALA A 298 2.52 -22.29 1.84
CA ALA A 298 2.00 -21.11 1.18
C ALA A 298 1.23 -20.28 2.23
N GLY A 299 1.58 -19.00 2.37
CA GLY A 299 1.01 -18.07 3.34
C GLY A 299 -0.52 -18.09 3.36
N GLN A 300 -1.10 -17.93 4.56
CA GLN A 300 -2.54 -17.72 4.70
C GLN A 300 -2.84 -16.25 4.47
N TYR A 301 -3.73 -16.00 3.51
CA TYR A 301 -4.32 -14.69 3.22
C TYR A 301 -4.78 -13.99 4.51
N GLN A 302 -4.17 -12.85 4.82
CA GLN A 302 -4.62 -11.95 5.89
C GLN A 302 -5.29 -10.74 5.23
N PRO A 303 -6.62 -10.55 5.37
CA PRO A 303 -7.25 -9.32 4.90
C PRO A 303 -6.71 -8.13 5.69
N LEU A 304 -6.50 -6.99 5.01
CA LEU A 304 -6.29 -5.72 5.71
C LEU A 304 -7.48 -5.45 6.64
N GLY A 305 -7.19 -4.92 7.82
CA GLY A 305 -8.08 -4.82 8.96
C GLY A 305 -9.26 -3.87 8.75
N ARG A 306 -9.35 -2.80 9.56
CA ARG A 306 -10.45 -1.85 9.45
C ARG A 306 -10.27 -1.00 8.19
N VAL A 307 -11.32 -0.92 7.36
CA VAL A 307 -11.38 -0.01 6.20
C VAL A 307 -12.36 1.13 6.45
N GLU A 308 -11.97 2.33 6.05
CA GLU A 308 -12.84 3.48 5.88
C GLU A 308 -12.99 3.77 4.38
N VAL A 309 -14.19 3.58 3.84
CA VAL A 309 -14.50 3.93 2.44
C VAL A 309 -14.99 5.36 2.40
N ILE A 310 -14.16 6.25 1.85
CA ILE A 310 -14.38 7.71 1.86
C ILE A 310 -14.22 8.31 0.47
N ASN A 311 -14.67 9.55 0.30
CA ASN A 311 -14.63 10.28 -0.96
C ASN A 311 -15.25 9.49 -2.13
N ALA A 312 -16.29 8.71 -1.85
CA ALA A 312 -16.95 7.92 -2.88
C ALA A 312 -17.73 8.82 -3.85
N ILE A 313 -17.54 8.58 -5.14
CA ILE A 313 -18.34 9.17 -6.21
C ILE A 313 -18.95 8.07 -7.07
N GLU A 314 -20.13 8.37 -7.61
CA GLU A 314 -20.81 7.52 -8.56
C GLU A 314 -20.18 7.66 -9.97
N GLY A 315 -20.42 6.66 -10.81
CA GLY A 315 -19.96 6.65 -12.20
C GLY A 315 -20.14 5.27 -12.82
N LYS A 316 -19.42 5.02 -13.91
CA LYS A 316 -19.39 3.71 -14.58
C LYS A 316 -18.91 2.61 -13.62
N GLU A 317 -19.47 1.41 -13.77
CA GLU A 317 -19.08 0.22 -13.03
C GLU A 317 -18.03 -0.59 -13.79
N TYR A 318 -17.06 -1.13 -13.05
CA TYR A 318 -16.12 -2.13 -13.50
C TYR A 318 -16.72 -3.54 -13.31
N ALA A 319 -17.06 -4.20 -14.41
CA ALA A 319 -17.62 -5.55 -14.43
C ALA A 319 -16.54 -6.64 -14.61
N GLY A 320 -15.31 -6.25 -14.95
CA GLY A 320 -14.16 -7.17 -15.10
C GLY A 320 -13.86 -7.99 -13.84
N ILE A 321 -14.32 -7.52 -12.67
CA ILE A 321 -14.26 -8.23 -11.39
C ILE A 321 -14.78 -9.67 -11.48
N VAL A 322 -15.80 -9.94 -12.30
CA VAL A 322 -16.38 -11.27 -12.42
C VAL A 322 -15.34 -12.28 -12.94
N ALA A 323 -14.53 -11.86 -13.92
CA ALA A 323 -13.47 -12.68 -14.47
C ALA A 323 -12.33 -12.85 -13.46
N THR A 324 -11.97 -11.79 -12.73
CA THR A 324 -10.98 -11.85 -11.64
C THR A 324 -11.37 -12.87 -10.58
N ILE A 325 -12.60 -12.76 -10.04
CA ILE A 325 -13.10 -13.64 -8.99
C ILE A 325 -13.17 -15.08 -9.47
N LYS A 326 -13.65 -15.32 -10.69
CA LYS A 326 -13.70 -16.67 -11.26
C LYS A 326 -12.30 -17.30 -11.37
N THR A 327 -11.31 -16.52 -11.79
CA THR A 327 -9.93 -16.99 -11.95
C THR A 327 -9.29 -17.27 -10.60
N ARG A 328 -9.45 -16.36 -9.62
CA ARG A 328 -9.03 -16.57 -8.23
C ARG A 328 -9.63 -17.84 -7.65
N ASP A 329 -10.94 -18.04 -7.78
CA ASP A 329 -11.61 -19.20 -7.22
C ASP A 329 -11.14 -20.51 -7.87
N GLU A 330 -10.76 -20.50 -9.15
CA GLU A 330 -10.13 -21.64 -9.82
C GLU A 330 -8.71 -21.91 -9.27
N LEU A 331 -7.90 -20.87 -9.09
CA LEU A 331 -6.57 -20.98 -8.48
C LEU A 331 -6.64 -21.57 -7.06
N GLU A 332 -7.57 -21.11 -6.22
CA GLU A 332 -7.75 -21.61 -4.86
C GLU A 332 -8.25 -23.07 -4.82
N ARG A 333 -9.15 -23.45 -5.74
CA ARG A 333 -9.55 -24.86 -5.89
C ARG A 333 -8.39 -25.74 -6.29
N LEU A 334 -7.57 -25.29 -7.24
CA LEU A 334 -6.36 -26.01 -7.67
C LEU A 334 -5.37 -26.13 -6.53
N ARG A 335 -5.11 -25.06 -5.78
CA ARG A 335 -4.25 -25.04 -4.60
C ARG A 335 -4.72 -26.05 -3.55
N THR A 336 -6.01 -26.05 -3.24
CA THR A 336 -6.63 -27.02 -2.30
C THR A 336 -6.47 -28.46 -2.79
N SER A 337 -6.69 -28.70 -4.09
CA SER A 337 -6.54 -30.03 -4.70
C SER A 337 -5.09 -30.51 -4.67
N ILE A 338 -4.13 -29.65 -5.01
CA ILE A 338 -2.70 -29.94 -4.96
C ILE A 338 -2.27 -30.29 -3.54
N ALA A 339 -2.71 -29.53 -2.54
CA ALA A 339 -2.44 -29.84 -1.13
C ALA A 339 -3.04 -31.19 -0.70
N GLY A 340 -4.24 -31.53 -1.20
CA GLY A 340 -4.84 -32.86 -1.06
C GLY A 340 -3.95 -33.96 -1.63
N TYR A 341 -3.54 -33.81 -2.90
CA TYR A 341 -2.67 -34.76 -3.58
C TYR A 341 -1.32 -34.94 -2.88
N ARG A 342 -0.71 -33.87 -2.34
CA ARG A 342 0.53 -33.97 -1.55
C ARG A 342 0.36 -34.90 -0.34
N ARG A 343 -0.74 -34.76 0.41
CA ARG A 343 -1.02 -35.61 1.57
C ARG A 343 -1.25 -37.07 1.17
N GLU A 344 -2.05 -37.30 0.13
CA GLU A 344 -2.31 -38.65 -0.37
C GLU A 344 -1.04 -39.33 -0.91
N LEU A 345 -0.21 -38.60 -1.67
CA LEU A 345 1.08 -39.10 -2.17
C LEU A 345 2.03 -39.45 -1.03
N LYS A 346 2.06 -38.66 0.04
CA LYS A 346 2.85 -38.96 1.24
C LYS A 346 2.41 -40.28 1.88
N THR A 347 1.10 -40.45 2.13
CA THR A 347 0.55 -41.68 2.72
C THR A 347 0.79 -42.90 1.84
N LEU A 348 0.54 -42.78 0.54
CA LEU A 348 0.70 -43.88 -0.41
C LEU A 348 2.17 -44.23 -0.65
N GLY A 349 3.05 -43.23 -0.68
CA GLY A 349 4.51 -43.41 -0.74
C GLY A 349 5.02 -44.22 0.45
N SER A 350 4.64 -43.84 1.67
CA SER A 350 5.02 -44.63 2.88
C SER A 350 4.46 -46.06 2.85
N THR A 351 3.27 -46.26 2.26
CA THR A 351 2.70 -47.62 2.08
C THR A 351 3.53 -48.45 1.11
N VAL A 352 3.89 -47.87 -0.05
CA VAL A 352 4.73 -48.52 -1.06
C VAL A 352 6.10 -48.87 -0.47
N GLU A 353 6.77 -47.93 0.21
CA GLU A 353 8.08 -48.17 0.85
C GLU A 353 8.01 -49.31 1.89
N SER A 354 6.96 -49.34 2.70
CA SER A 354 6.76 -50.40 3.70
C SER A 354 6.52 -51.77 3.05
N GLU A 355 5.73 -51.82 1.98
CA GLU A 355 5.43 -53.05 1.25
C GLU A 355 6.67 -53.56 0.47
N GLU A 356 7.45 -52.67 -0.15
CA GLU A 356 8.74 -53.00 -0.78
C GLU A 356 9.72 -53.61 0.22
N SER A 357 9.90 -52.98 1.38
CA SER A 357 10.76 -53.52 2.45
C SER A 357 10.30 -54.89 2.96
N THR A 358 8.98 -55.11 3.01
CA THR A 358 8.42 -56.41 3.42
C THR A 358 8.63 -57.48 2.35
N LEU A 359 8.47 -57.11 1.07
CA LEU A 359 8.67 -58.01 -0.06
C LEU A 359 10.15 -58.44 -0.17
N GLU A 360 11.09 -57.54 0.12
CA GLU A 360 12.52 -57.84 0.20
C GLU A 360 12.81 -58.89 1.29
N LYS A 361 12.23 -58.73 2.49
CA LYS A 361 12.36 -59.72 3.57
C LYS A 361 11.79 -61.09 3.19
N TYR A 362 10.69 -61.13 2.44
CA TYR A 362 10.14 -62.40 1.93
C TYR A 362 11.06 -63.04 0.91
N ARG A 363 11.66 -62.25 0.01
CA ARG A 363 12.65 -62.73 -0.95
C ARG A 363 13.85 -63.39 -0.25
N ASP A 364 14.39 -62.76 0.79
CA ASP A 364 15.49 -63.31 1.58
C ASP A 364 15.12 -64.64 2.26
N LYS A 365 13.91 -64.74 2.79
CA LYS A 365 13.37 -65.97 3.40
C LYS A 365 13.20 -67.08 2.37
N LEU A 366 12.63 -66.78 1.21
CA LEU A 366 12.45 -67.73 0.10
C LEU A 366 13.80 -68.27 -0.36
N ASP A 367 14.80 -67.41 -0.54
CA ASP A 367 16.16 -67.81 -0.91
C ASP A 367 16.80 -68.71 0.15
N LYS A 368 16.53 -68.46 1.44
CA LYS A 368 16.98 -69.31 2.54
C LYS A 368 16.32 -70.68 2.53
N LEU A 369 14.99 -70.74 2.40
CA LEU A 369 14.24 -72.01 2.36
C LEU A 369 14.66 -72.88 1.16
N LYS A 370 14.87 -72.26 0.01
CA LYS A 370 15.38 -72.93 -1.20
C LYS A 370 16.76 -73.56 -0.97
N ARG A 371 17.69 -72.85 -0.31
CA ARG A 371 19.02 -73.40 0.06
C ARG A 371 18.95 -74.56 1.05
N GLN A 372 17.89 -74.61 1.86
CA GLN A 372 17.66 -75.65 2.86
C GLN A 372 16.81 -76.82 2.33
N GLU A 373 16.42 -76.79 1.04
CA GLU A 373 15.55 -77.80 0.41
C GLU A 373 14.18 -77.98 1.10
N ARG A 374 13.71 -76.95 1.82
CA ARG A 374 12.41 -76.93 2.50
C ARG A 374 11.30 -76.49 1.56
N TYR A 375 10.93 -77.35 0.61
CA TYR A 375 10.04 -76.98 -0.49
C TYR A 375 8.58 -76.77 -0.10
N GLU A 376 8.06 -77.48 0.91
CA GLU A 376 6.69 -77.25 1.40
C GLU A 376 6.56 -75.84 1.99
N ASP A 377 7.41 -75.49 2.96
CA ASP A 377 7.43 -74.14 3.55
C ASP A 377 7.73 -73.04 2.51
N TYR A 378 8.53 -73.35 1.49
CA TYR A 378 8.81 -72.44 0.38
C TYR A 378 7.54 -72.15 -0.41
N ASN A 379 6.79 -73.18 -0.80
CA ASN A 379 5.58 -73.04 -1.61
C ASN A 379 4.50 -72.26 -0.86
N ASP A 380 4.33 -72.49 0.45
CA ASP A 380 3.39 -71.73 1.29
C ASP A 380 3.76 -70.23 1.31
N LEU A 381 5.05 -69.91 1.48
CA LEU A 381 5.51 -68.52 1.53
C LEU A 381 5.46 -67.82 0.14
N VAL A 382 5.54 -68.57 -0.96
CA VAL A 382 5.40 -68.03 -2.32
C VAL A 382 4.00 -67.45 -2.54
N GLU A 383 2.96 -68.06 -1.98
CA GLU A 383 1.59 -67.54 -2.08
C GLU A 383 1.49 -66.16 -1.43
N GLU A 384 1.94 -66.03 -0.17
CA GLU A 384 1.96 -64.74 0.54
C GLU A 384 2.83 -63.69 -0.16
N TYR A 385 3.97 -64.10 -0.74
CA TYR A 385 4.83 -63.23 -1.52
C TYR A 385 4.12 -62.69 -2.77
N ASN A 386 3.45 -63.57 -3.51
CA ASN A 386 2.75 -63.19 -4.74
C ASN A 386 1.58 -62.25 -4.43
N ASP A 387 0.87 -62.47 -3.33
CA ASP A 387 -0.22 -61.59 -2.89
C ASP A 387 0.30 -60.19 -2.52
N LEU A 388 1.39 -60.11 -1.75
CA LEU A 388 2.01 -58.83 -1.42
C LEU A 388 2.55 -58.12 -2.67
N ALA A 389 3.18 -58.86 -3.59
CA ALA A 389 3.66 -58.30 -4.86
C ALA A 389 2.52 -57.75 -5.72
N ALA A 390 1.39 -58.47 -5.79
CA ALA A 390 0.20 -58.02 -6.51
C ALA A 390 -0.42 -56.77 -5.86
N LYS A 391 -0.44 -56.70 -4.53
CA LYS A 391 -0.91 -55.54 -3.76
C LYS A 391 0.00 -54.32 -3.96
N LEU A 392 1.31 -54.50 -3.81
CA LEU A 392 2.32 -53.46 -4.06
C LEU A 392 2.19 -52.90 -5.48
N LYS A 393 2.04 -53.77 -6.49
CA LYS A 393 1.83 -53.34 -7.88
C LYS A 393 0.59 -52.44 -8.03
N LYS A 394 -0.51 -52.74 -7.34
CA LYS A 394 -1.71 -51.90 -7.34
C LYS A 394 -1.44 -50.53 -6.67
N HIS A 395 -0.73 -50.50 -5.56
CA HIS A 395 -0.38 -49.26 -4.87
C HIS A 395 0.60 -48.39 -5.66
N ILE A 396 1.61 -48.98 -6.32
CA ILE A 396 2.51 -48.27 -7.24
C ILE A 396 1.70 -47.67 -8.41
N ALA A 397 0.77 -48.43 -8.99
CA ALA A 397 -0.09 -47.92 -10.06
C ALA A 397 -0.96 -46.74 -9.59
N ALA A 398 -1.55 -46.85 -8.39
CA ALA A 398 -2.31 -45.77 -7.77
C ALA A 398 -1.44 -44.52 -7.50
N TYR A 399 -0.20 -44.72 -7.02
CA TYR A 399 0.77 -43.66 -6.78
C TYR A 399 1.10 -42.91 -8.06
N ASN A 400 1.47 -43.64 -9.12
CA ASN A 400 1.81 -43.05 -10.41
C ASN A 400 0.62 -42.31 -11.06
N ALA A 401 -0.60 -42.85 -10.92
CA ALA A 401 -1.81 -42.18 -11.37
C ALA A 401 -2.06 -40.87 -10.60
N LEU A 402 -1.81 -40.85 -9.30
CA LEU A 402 -1.94 -39.67 -8.47
C LEU A 402 -0.88 -38.61 -8.80
N VAL A 403 0.37 -39.02 -9.04
CA VAL A 403 1.44 -38.13 -9.55
C VAL A 403 1.03 -37.48 -10.87
N THR A 404 0.42 -38.24 -11.78
CA THR A 404 -0.04 -37.71 -13.07
C THR A 404 -1.12 -36.64 -12.87
N LYS A 405 -2.10 -36.90 -12.00
CA LYS A 405 -3.16 -35.93 -11.66
C LYS A 405 -2.59 -34.68 -10.99
N SER A 406 -1.66 -34.85 -10.05
CA SER A 406 -1.06 -33.72 -9.35
C SER A 406 -0.25 -32.83 -10.28
N ASN A 407 0.52 -33.41 -11.20
CA ASN A 407 1.31 -32.66 -12.17
C ASN A 407 0.42 -31.88 -13.14
N ALA A 408 -0.70 -32.46 -13.60
CA ALA A 408 -1.67 -31.76 -14.42
C ALA A 408 -2.30 -30.57 -13.69
N ALA A 409 -2.63 -30.73 -12.40
CA ALA A 409 -3.17 -29.65 -11.58
C ALA A 409 -2.15 -28.53 -11.35
N ILE A 410 -0.88 -28.86 -11.07
CA ILE A 410 0.21 -27.88 -10.95
C ILE A 410 0.42 -27.13 -12.26
N GLN A 411 0.48 -27.83 -13.39
CA GLN A 411 0.63 -27.19 -14.70
C GLN A 411 -0.52 -26.22 -14.98
N ARG A 412 -1.76 -26.63 -14.68
CA ARG A 412 -2.93 -25.76 -14.83
C ARG A 412 -2.85 -24.55 -13.91
N TYR A 413 -2.48 -24.73 -12.64
CA TYR A 413 -2.30 -23.66 -11.68
C TYR A 413 -1.25 -22.65 -12.17
N ASN A 414 -0.05 -23.11 -12.54
CA ASN A 414 1.02 -22.24 -13.00
C ASN A 414 0.65 -21.53 -14.31
N THR A 415 0.00 -22.22 -15.25
CA THR A 415 -0.46 -21.59 -16.51
C THR A 415 -1.49 -20.49 -16.24
N LEU A 416 -2.47 -20.79 -15.37
CA LEU A 416 -3.52 -19.85 -15.03
C LEU A 416 -2.98 -18.66 -14.23
N GLY A 417 -2.12 -18.91 -13.24
CA GLY A 417 -1.48 -17.89 -12.41
C GLY A 417 -0.60 -16.96 -13.24
N ASN A 418 0.25 -17.52 -14.10
CA ASN A 418 1.11 -16.72 -14.97
C ASN A 418 0.29 -15.87 -15.93
N GLY A 419 -0.77 -16.41 -16.53
CA GLY A 419 -1.66 -15.62 -17.38
C GLY A 419 -2.47 -14.57 -16.60
N PHE A 420 -2.85 -14.88 -15.36
CA PHE A 420 -3.68 -14.02 -14.53
C PHE A 420 -2.91 -12.84 -13.95
N TYR A 421 -1.61 -12.98 -13.67
CA TYR A 421 -0.79 -11.90 -13.07
C TYR A 421 0.25 -11.32 -14.03
N ALA A 422 0.32 -11.80 -15.28
CA ALA A 422 1.10 -11.14 -16.32
C ALA A 422 0.50 -9.77 -16.66
N ASP A 423 1.38 -8.78 -16.76
CA ASP A 423 1.11 -7.46 -17.35
C ASP A 423 1.95 -7.27 -18.62
#